data_AF-A0A9D9L250-F1
#
_entry.id   AF-A0A9D9L250-F1
#
_cell.length_a   1.000
_cell.length_b   1.000
_cell.length_c   1.000
_cell.angle_alpha   90.00
_cell.angle_beta   90.00
_cell.angle_gamma   90.00
#
_symmetry.space_group_name_H-M   'P 1'
#
loop_
_entity.id
_entity.type
_entity.pdbx_description
1 polymer ?
#
loop_
_entity_poly.entity_id
_entity_poly.type
_entity_poly.pdbx_seq_one_letter_code
_entity_poly.pdbx_strand_id
1 'polypeptide(L)'
;MKKLYDKNEVTFAVIMIVIYVVGMSIMKDISEKLGIEFLAECIFAVILAAVIMLFIRKNGLDRYYGLCAPNTNAKDMLYYIPLFSIPVIPIFFGIGTDNSTAVIITHTISMLFVGLLEEVIFRGFLFRGIEKSSRKRAVIITALTFGFGHIANLINGYEIFDNIIQIIYAVAVGFMLVIIVIKTGSLISCIIFHSLNNMLADFCTGERLITFTGSEKTAEIVMLAVRLLIVLAYTLYVSGKVPDET
;
A
#
# COMPACT_ATOMS: atom_id res chain seq x y z
N MET A 1 23.16 4.56 -6.83
CA MET A 1 21.89 5.19 -6.41
C MET A 1 21.97 6.72 -6.34
N LYS A 2 22.82 7.33 -5.49
CA LYS A 2 22.86 8.80 -5.26
C LYS A 2 22.99 9.66 -6.53
N LYS A 3 23.93 9.35 -7.43
CA LYS A 3 24.11 10.08 -8.71
C LYS A 3 22.84 10.11 -9.60
N LEU A 4 22.07 9.02 -9.61
CA LEU A 4 20.82 8.93 -10.38
C LEU A 4 19.72 9.76 -9.71
N TYR A 5 19.60 9.63 -8.39
CA TYR A 5 18.68 10.42 -7.57
C TYR A 5 18.90 11.93 -7.73
N ASP A 6 20.15 12.39 -7.62
CA ASP A 6 20.50 13.81 -7.74
C ASP A 6 20.25 14.38 -9.14
N LYS A 7 20.31 13.52 -10.18
CA LYS A 7 20.03 13.93 -11.56
C LYS A 7 18.54 14.14 -11.79
N ASN A 8 17.70 13.21 -11.33
CA ASN A 8 16.24 13.30 -11.48
C ASN A 8 15.54 12.34 -10.50
N GLU A 9 14.84 12.90 -9.52
CA GLU A 9 14.12 12.12 -8.51
C GLU A 9 12.95 11.33 -9.07
N VAL A 10 12.23 11.86 -10.08
CA VAL A 10 11.11 11.16 -10.72
C VAL A 10 11.63 9.94 -11.50
N THR A 11 12.72 10.10 -12.25
CA THR A 11 13.35 8.97 -12.95
C THR A 11 13.84 7.92 -11.96
N PHE A 12 14.44 8.34 -10.84
CA PHE A 12 14.83 7.43 -9.77
C PHE A 12 13.62 6.67 -9.22
N ALA A 13 12.51 7.36 -8.93
CA ALA A 13 11.27 6.73 -8.45
C ALA A 13 10.71 5.71 -9.46
N VAL A 14 10.63 6.07 -10.75
CA VAL A 14 10.16 5.16 -11.80
C VAL A 14 11.04 3.92 -11.90
N ILE A 15 12.36 4.05 -11.79
CA ILE A 15 13.26 2.89 -11.77
C ILE A 15 13.01 2.01 -10.54
N MET A 16 12.78 2.62 -9.36
CA MET A 16 12.43 1.85 -8.15
C MET A 16 11.11 1.11 -8.31
N ILE A 17 10.09 1.72 -8.94
CA ILE A 17 8.81 1.06 -9.26
C ILE A 17 9.05 -0.16 -10.15
N VAL A 18 9.83 -0.02 -11.22
CA VAL A 18 10.13 -1.14 -12.13
C VAL A 18 10.86 -2.26 -11.41
N ILE A 19 11.90 -1.93 -10.62
CA ILE A 19 12.64 -2.92 -9.82
C ILE A 19 11.72 -3.66 -8.87
N TYR A 20 10.84 -2.92 -8.19
CA TYR A 20 9.89 -3.48 -7.24
C TYR A 20 8.87 -4.41 -7.92
N VAL A 21 8.12 -3.92 -8.91
CA VAL A 21 7.04 -4.68 -9.56
C VAL A 21 7.58 -5.92 -10.28
N VAL A 22 8.65 -5.76 -11.07
CA VAL A 22 9.25 -6.87 -11.81
C VAL A 22 9.91 -7.85 -10.84
N GLY A 23 10.62 -7.34 -9.83
CA GLY A 23 11.27 -8.18 -8.82
C GLY A 23 10.28 -9.01 -8.03
N MET A 24 9.19 -8.42 -7.53
CA MET A 24 8.13 -9.16 -6.82
C MET A 24 7.49 -10.24 -7.71
N SER A 25 7.22 -9.92 -8.98
CA SER A 25 6.61 -10.88 -9.92
C SER A 25 7.53 -12.07 -10.21
N ILE A 26 8.83 -11.82 -10.46
CA ILE A 26 9.82 -12.90 -10.66
C ILE A 26 9.97 -13.76 -9.40
N MET A 27 9.99 -13.13 -8.23
CA MET A 27 10.17 -13.84 -6.96
C MET A 27 8.96 -14.69 -6.61
N LYS A 28 7.75 -14.28 -7.00
CA LYS A 28 6.54 -15.11 -6.92
C LYS A 28 6.72 -16.44 -7.64
N ASP A 29 7.11 -16.39 -8.92
CA ASP A 29 7.37 -17.61 -9.71
C ASP A 29 8.46 -18.51 -9.08
N ILE A 30 9.44 -17.91 -8.39
CA ILE A 30 10.49 -18.66 -7.70
C ILE A 30 9.95 -19.35 -6.46
N SER A 31 9.14 -18.67 -5.64
CA SER A 31 8.52 -19.27 -4.45
C SER A 31 7.64 -20.46 -4.79
N GLU A 32 6.83 -20.34 -5.84
CA GLU A 32 6.00 -21.44 -6.34
C GLU A 32 6.85 -22.65 -6.72
N LYS A 33 7.99 -22.44 -7.41
CA LYS A 33 8.92 -23.52 -7.79
C LYS A 33 9.65 -24.14 -6.61
N LEU A 34 9.91 -23.38 -5.55
CA LEU A 34 10.55 -23.87 -4.33
C LEU A 34 9.57 -24.64 -3.42
N GLY A 35 8.26 -24.50 -3.65
CA GLY A 35 7.23 -25.13 -2.83
C GLY A 35 7.07 -24.50 -1.44
N ILE A 36 7.62 -23.30 -1.23
CA ILE A 36 7.47 -22.52 0.01
C ILE A 36 6.91 -21.16 -0.37
N GLU A 37 5.60 -20.98 -0.16
CA GLU A 37 4.90 -19.76 -0.55
C GLU A 37 5.49 -18.51 0.12
N PHE A 38 5.56 -17.42 -0.66
CA PHE A 38 6.05 -16.11 -0.26
C PHE A 38 7.53 -16.02 0.17
N LEU A 39 8.30 -17.11 0.15
CA LEU A 39 9.67 -17.11 0.70
C LEU A 39 10.61 -16.18 -0.09
N ALA A 40 10.66 -16.33 -1.41
CA ALA A 40 11.54 -15.52 -2.26
C ALA A 40 11.09 -14.06 -2.31
N GLU A 41 9.78 -13.78 -2.36
CA GLU A 41 9.22 -12.43 -2.28
C GLU A 41 9.56 -11.77 -0.94
N CYS A 42 9.43 -12.51 0.15
CA CYS A 42 9.79 -12.05 1.49
C CYS A 42 11.28 -11.66 1.54
N ILE A 43 12.17 -12.54 1.09
CA ILE A 43 13.61 -12.27 1.04
C ILE A 43 13.91 -11.03 0.18
N PHE A 44 13.31 -10.95 -1.01
CA PHE A 44 13.49 -9.82 -1.91
C PHE A 44 12.98 -8.51 -1.31
N ALA A 45 11.78 -8.50 -0.73
CA ALA A 45 11.18 -7.33 -0.12
C ALA A 45 12.01 -6.83 1.06
N VAL A 46 12.49 -7.73 1.93
CA VAL A 46 13.39 -7.40 3.05
C VAL A 46 14.69 -6.77 2.53
N ILE A 47 15.32 -7.37 1.52
CA ILE A 47 16.58 -6.86 0.96
C ILE A 47 16.37 -5.51 0.30
N LEU A 48 15.33 -5.36 -0.54
CA LEU A 48 15.05 -4.10 -1.24
C LEU A 48 14.72 -2.99 -0.23
N ALA A 49 13.93 -3.29 0.79
CA ALA A 49 13.61 -2.34 1.84
C ALA A 49 14.86 -1.93 2.62
N ALA A 50 15.73 -2.89 2.98
CA ALA A 50 17.00 -2.57 3.63
C ALA A 50 17.88 -1.66 2.76
N VAL A 51 18.00 -1.94 1.46
CA VAL A 51 18.76 -1.10 0.52
C VAL A 51 18.18 0.32 0.44
N ILE A 52 16.85 0.45 0.30
CA ILE A 52 16.17 1.75 0.22
C ILE A 52 16.31 2.52 1.54
N MET A 53 16.08 1.87 2.68
CA MET A 53 16.17 2.52 4.00
C MET A 53 17.60 2.93 4.33
N LEU A 54 18.60 2.12 3.97
CA LEU A 54 20.01 2.49 4.11
C LEU A 54 20.36 3.67 3.19
N PHE A 55 19.84 3.70 1.96
CA PHE A 55 20.02 4.84 1.07
C PHE A 55 19.42 6.12 1.66
N ILE A 56 18.19 6.07 2.17
CA ILE A 56 17.52 7.23 2.78
C ILE A 56 18.32 7.76 3.98
N ARG A 57 18.66 6.88 4.93
CA ARG A 57 19.39 7.24 6.15
C ARG A 57 20.78 7.80 5.87
N LYS A 58 21.55 7.16 4.97
CA LYS A 58 22.90 7.62 4.60
C LYS A 58 22.91 9.01 3.96
N ASN A 59 21.79 9.45 3.40
CA ASN A 59 21.66 10.75 2.75
C ASN A 59 20.82 11.76 3.58
N GLY A 60 20.43 11.41 4.81
CA GLY A 60 19.65 12.29 5.69
C GLY A 60 18.25 12.63 5.16
N LEU A 61 17.64 11.73 4.38
CA LEU A 61 16.37 11.97 3.69
C LEU A 61 15.14 11.51 4.50
N ASP A 62 15.31 11.05 5.74
CA ASP A 62 14.24 10.47 6.56
C ASP A 62 13.04 11.42 6.71
N ARG A 63 13.28 12.64 7.20
CA ARG A 63 12.21 13.65 7.36
C ARG A 63 11.68 14.14 6.01
N TYR A 64 12.53 14.24 4.99
CA TYR A 64 12.12 14.68 3.65
C TYR A 64 11.06 13.72 3.04
N TYR A 65 11.25 12.42 3.23
CA TYR A 65 10.30 11.40 2.81
C TYR A 65 9.24 11.05 3.86
N GLY A 66 9.15 11.78 4.97
CA GLY A 66 8.12 11.56 5.98
C GLY A 66 8.30 10.30 6.83
N LEU A 67 9.51 9.75 6.93
CA LEU A 67 9.87 8.70 7.90
C LEU A 67 10.10 9.30 9.28
N CYS A 68 9.13 10.08 9.76
CA CYS A 68 9.14 10.77 11.03
C CYS A 68 7.76 10.77 11.67
N ALA A 69 7.68 11.23 12.92
CA ALA A 69 6.39 11.40 13.60
C ALA A 69 5.49 12.39 12.83
N PRO A 70 4.16 12.20 12.84
CA PRO A 70 3.22 13.12 12.21
C PRO A 70 3.25 14.49 12.89
N ASN A 71 3.16 15.55 12.08
CA ASN A 71 3.13 16.95 12.51
C ASN A 71 1.69 17.48 12.73
N THR A 72 0.76 16.59 13.05
CA THR A 72 -0.65 16.93 13.28
C THR A 72 -1.17 16.18 14.50
N ASN A 73 -2.18 16.73 15.17
CA ASN A 73 -2.77 16.03 16.30
C ASN A 73 -3.58 14.83 15.80
N ALA A 74 -3.44 13.69 16.48
CA ALA A 74 -4.21 12.51 16.14
C ALA A 74 -5.74 12.76 16.15
N LYS A 75 -6.22 13.66 17.02
CA LYS A 75 -7.63 14.08 17.10
C LYS A 75 -8.14 14.67 15.77
N ASP A 76 -7.31 15.47 15.11
CA ASP A 76 -7.64 16.10 13.83
C ASP A 76 -7.73 15.05 12.71
N MET A 77 -7.05 13.91 12.87
CA MET A 77 -7.14 12.75 11.99
C MET A 77 -8.25 11.76 12.40
N LEU A 78 -9.17 12.13 13.30
CA LEU A 78 -10.13 11.23 13.96
C LEU A 78 -9.47 9.99 14.58
N TYR A 79 -8.32 10.21 15.21
CA TYR A 79 -7.45 9.17 15.77
C TYR A 79 -7.08 8.05 14.79
N TYR A 80 -7.15 8.32 13.48
CA TYR A 80 -6.98 7.32 12.44
C TYR A 80 -7.97 6.13 12.53
N ILE A 81 -9.08 6.27 13.26
CA ILE A 81 -10.07 5.20 13.41
C ILE A 81 -10.65 4.78 12.04
N PRO A 82 -11.10 5.71 11.17
CA PRO A 82 -11.62 5.32 9.85
C PRO A 82 -10.53 4.69 8.95
N LEU A 83 -9.27 5.10 9.10
CA LEU A 83 -8.16 4.53 8.34
C LEU A 83 -7.97 3.05 8.72
N PHE A 84 -7.87 2.76 10.01
CA PHE A 84 -7.56 1.41 10.49
C PHE A 84 -8.77 0.50 10.59
N SER A 85 -10.01 1.02 10.49
CA SER A 85 -11.19 0.16 10.37
C SER A 85 -11.24 -0.59 9.04
N ILE A 86 -10.77 0.02 7.95
CA ILE A 86 -10.75 -0.57 6.60
C ILE A 86 -10.10 -1.97 6.57
N PRO A 87 -8.86 -2.17 7.05
CA PRO A 87 -8.23 -3.49 7.04
C PRO A 87 -8.78 -4.42 8.13
N VAL A 88 -9.40 -3.89 9.19
CA VAL A 88 -9.92 -4.68 10.32
C VAL A 88 -11.33 -5.24 10.07
N ILE A 89 -12.17 -4.55 9.29
CA ILE A 89 -13.54 -4.99 9.01
C ILE A 89 -13.63 -6.44 8.51
N PRO A 90 -12.81 -6.90 7.54
CA PRO A 90 -12.85 -8.27 7.04
C PRO A 90 -12.70 -9.36 8.11
N ILE A 91 -11.95 -9.09 9.19
CA ILE A 91 -11.74 -10.02 10.32
C ILE A 91 -13.07 -10.42 10.95
N PHE A 92 -14.02 -9.49 11.05
CA PHE A 92 -15.35 -9.76 11.60
C PHE A 92 -16.21 -10.67 10.71
N PHE A 93 -15.74 -11.04 9.52
CA PHE A 93 -16.45 -11.93 8.60
C PHE A 93 -15.78 -13.28 8.38
N GLY A 94 -14.58 -13.50 8.93
CA GLY A 94 -13.92 -14.81 8.94
C GLY A 94 -12.42 -14.69 8.86
N ILE A 95 -11.69 -15.62 9.47
CA ILE A 95 -10.22 -15.72 9.40
C ILE A 95 -9.89 -17.15 9.00
N GLY A 96 -9.09 -17.30 7.95
CA GLY A 96 -8.56 -18.59 7.52
C GLY A 96 -7.41 -19.01 8.42
N THR A 97 -7.47 -20.22 8.95
CA THR A 97 -6.47 -20.77 9.87
C THR A 97 -5.73 -21.98 9.31
N ASP A 98 -5.97 -22.32 8.05
CA ASP A 98 -5.52 -23.58 7.45
C ASP A 98 -4.09 -23.51 6.87
N ASN A 99 -3.46 -22.34 6.97
CA ASN A 99 -2.10 -22.11 6.48
C ASN A 99 -1.04 -22.65 7.45
N SER A 100 0.04 -23.18 6.90
CA SER A 100 1.19 -23.59 7.72
C SER A 100 1.80 -22.40 8.46
N THR A 101 2.40 -22.64 9.63
CA THR A 101 3.10 -21.58 10.39
C THR A 101 4.18 -20.88 9.56
N ALA A 102 4.87 -21.62 8.68
CA ALA A 102 5.88 -21.04 7.80
C ALA A 102 5.27 -20.04 6.82
N VAL A 103 4.16 -20.38 6.17
CA VAL A 103 3.43 -19.51 5.24
C VAL A 103 2.91 -18.26 5.94
N ILE A 104 2.33 -18.41 7.14
CA ILE A 104 1.87 -17.26 7.92
C ILE A 104 3.02 -16.30 8.19
N ILE A 105 4.18 -16.81 8.63
CA ILE A 105 5.35 -15.99 8.94
C ILE A 105 5.91 -15.32 7.68
N THR A 106 6.15 -16.07 6.59
CA THR A 106 6.73 -15.52 5.36
C THR A 106 5.80 -14.50 4.72
N HIS A 107 4.50 -14.79 4.67
CA HIS A 107 3.49 -13.90 4.15
C HIS A 107 3.38 -12.61 4.98
N THR A 108 3.27 -12.72 6.31
CA THR A 108 3.21 -11.54 7.20
C THR A 108 4.44 -10.66 7.01
N ILE A 109 5.64 -11.23 7.06
CA ILE A 109 6.87 -10.44 6.88
C ILE A 109 6.88 -9.80 5.49
N SER A 110 6.55 -10.55 4.44
CA SER A 110 6.46 -10.02 3.07
C SER A 110 5.54 -8.80 2.99
N MET A 111 4.32 -8.90 3.54
CA MET A 111 3.33 -7.81 3.48
C MET A 111 3.70 -6.58 4.31
N LEU A 112 4.42 -6.74 5.43
CA LEU A 112 4.99 -5.61 6.17
C LEU A 112 6.02 -4.85 5.32
N PHE A 113 6.89 -5.56 4.61
CA PHE A 113 7.91 -4.93 3.77
C PHE A 113 7.34 -4.40 2.46
N VAL A 114 6.34 -5.05 1.87
CA VAL A 114 5.58 -4.53 0.73
C VAL A 114 4.91 -3.20 1.08
N GLY A 115 4.19 -3.12 2.21
CA GLY A 115 3.56 -1.87 2.65
C GLY A 115 4.59 -0.75 2.86
N LEU A 116 5.75 -1.06 3.46
CA LEU A 116 6.86 -0.11 3.57
C LEU A 116 7.39 0.35 2.21
N LEU A 117 7.69 -0.60 1.31
CA LEU A 117 8.26 -0.34 0.01
C LEU A 117 7.34 0.50 -0.86
N GLU A 118 6.06 0.15 -0.94
CA GLU A 118 5.10 0.87 -1.76
C GLU A 118 4.88 2.29 -1.24
N GLU A 119 4.74 2.50 0.07
CA GLU A 119 4.60 3.86 0.60
C GLU A 119 5.86 4.72 0.35
N VAL A 120 7.05 4.16 0.57
CA VAL A 120 8.30 4.89 0.32
C VAL A 120 8.51 5.17 -1.18
N ILE A 121 8.19 4.23 -2.07
CA ILE A 121 8.39 4.41 -3.51
C ILE A 121 7.36 5.39 -4.09
N PHE A 122 6.07 5.21 -3.78
CA PHE A 122 5.00 6.00 -4.40
C PHE A 122 4.79 7.35 -3.71
N ARG A 123 4.76 7.40 -2.36
CA ARG A 123 4.47 8.63 -1.60
C ARG A 123 5.75 9.32 -1.12
N GLY A 124 6.81 8.56 -0.87
CA GLY A 124 8.15 9.11 -0.65
C GLY A 124 8.76 9.62 -1.96
N PHE A 125 9.18 8.73 -2.85
CA PHE A 125 9.99 9.10 -4.02
C PHE A 125 9.18 9.75 -5.14
N LEU A 126 8.16 9.07 -5.67
CA LEU A 126 7.43 9.54 -6.85
C LEU A 126 6.67 10.84 -6.54
N PHE A 127 5.91 10.86 -5.44
CA PHE A 127 5.13 12.03 -5.05
C PHE A 127 6.02 13.25 -4.78
N ARG A 128 7.04 13.15 -3.91
CA ARG A 128 7.93 14.28 -3.63
C ARG A 128 8.68 14.77 -4.88
N GLY A 129 9.07 13.84 -5.76
CA GLY A 129 9.72 14.18 -7.03
C GLY A 129 8.82 15.03 -7.95
N ILE A 130 7.54 14.68 -8.08
CA ILE A 130 6.58 15.42 -8.92
C ILE A 130 6.09 16.70 -8.22
N GLU A 131 5.93 16.67 -6.89
CA GLU A 131 5.40 17.77 -6.07
C GLU A 131 6.21 19.06 -6.26
N LYS A 132 7.53 18.96 -6.51
CA LYS A 132 8.41 20.09 -6.85
C LYS A 132 7.93 20.93 -8.03
N SER A 133 7.19 20.31 -8.95
CA SER A 133 6.62 21.00 -10.12
C SER A 133 5.15 21.38 -9.92
N SER A 134 4.35 20.49 -9.32
CA SER A 134 2.94 20.73 -9.05
C SER A 134 2.39 19.70 -8.07
N ARG A 135 1.97 20.16 -6.89
CA ARG A 135 1.30 19.32 -5.89
C ARG A 135 0.05 18.62 -6.44
N LYS A 136 -0.80 19.34 -7.19
CA LYS A 136 -2.02 18.77 -7.79
C LYS A 136 -1.69 17.62 -8.75
N ARG A 137 -0.68 17.79 -9.60
CA ARG A 137 -0.25 16.72 -10.52
C ARG A 137 0.36 15.55 -9.76
N ALA A 138 1.16 15.81 -8.73
CA ALA A 138 1.75 14.77 -7.89
C ALA A 138 0.67 13.88 -7.30
N VAL A 139 -0.34 14.46 -6.63
CA VAL A 139 -1.48 13.73 -6.05
C VAL A 139 -2.17 12.82 -7.08
N ILE A 140 -2.51 13.37 -8.25
CA ILE A 140 -3.25 12.63 -9.30
C ILE A 140 -2.37 11.51 -9.88
N ILE A 141 -1.14 11.84 -10.29
CA ILE A 141 -0.25 10.89 -10.97
C ILE A 141 0.13 9.77 -10.02
N THR A 142 0.46 10.05 -8.76
CA THR A 142 0.87 9.00 -7.83
C THR A 142 -0.29 8.07 -7.47
N ALA A 143 -1.49 8.59 -7.27
CA ALA A 143 -2.67 7.77 -7.00
C ALA A 143 -3.03 6.86 -8.18
N LEU A 144 -3.02 7.41 -9.41
CA LEU A 144 -3.27 6.63 -10.62
C LEU A 144 -2.18 5.59 -10.88
N THR A 145 -0.91 5.97 -10.76
CA THR A 145 0.22 5.05 -10.99
C THR A 145 0.23 3.92 -9.96
N PHE A 146 -0.14 4.21 -8.71
CA PHE A 146 -0.30 3.21 -7.67
C PHE A 146 -1.41 2.20 -8.02
N GLY A 147 -2.61 2.69 -8.36
CA GLY A 147 -3.70 1.82 -8.77
C GLY A 147 -3.40 0.99 -10.01
N PHE A 148 -2.83 1.61 -11.05
CA PHE A 148 -2.43 0.90 -12.28
C PHE A 148 -1.26 -0.07 -12.08
N GLY A 149 -0.50 0.04 -10.98
CA GLY A 149 0.50 -0.97 -10.61
C GLY A 149 -0.12 -2.36 -10.48
N HIS A 150 -1.40 -2.45 -10.08
CA HIS A 150 -2.12 -3.72 -9.97
C HIS A 150 -2.47 -4.37 -11.31
N ILE A 151 -2.29 -3.70 -12.45
CA ILE A 151 -2.43 -4.35 -13.77
C ILE A 151 -1.46 -5.54 -13.89
N ALA A 152 -0.31 -5.48 -13.22
CA ALA A 152 0.63 -6.61 -13.15
C ALA A 152 -0.01 -7.89 -12.62
N ASN A 153 -1.09 -7.81 -11.83
CA ASN A 153 -1.79 -8.99 -11.32
C ASN A 153 -2.49 -9.79 -12.41
N LEU A 154 -2.86 -9.19 -13.54
CA LEU A 154 -3.37 -9.93 -14.70
C LEU A 154 -2.32 -10.89 -15.26
N ILE A 155 -1.04 -10.48 -15.23
CA ILE A 155 0.09 -11.35 -15.62
C ILE A 155 0.25 -12.50 -14.62
N ASN A 156 -0.08 -12.24 -13.35
CA ASN A 156 -0.04 -13.20 -12.25
C ASN A 156 -1.32 -14.06 -12.13
N GLY A 157 -2.21 -14.05 -13.13
CA GLY A 157 -3.37 -14.94 -13.24
C GLY A 157 -4.69 -14.44 -12.66
N TYR A 158 -4.80 -13.16 -12.29
CA TYR A 158 -6.05 -12.60 -11.75
C TYR A 158 -7.13 -12.45 -12.81
N GLU A 159 -8.38 -12.70 -12.42
CA GLU A 159 -9.56 -12.44 -13.24
C GLU A 159 -9.71 -10.94 -13.57
N ILE A 160 -10.12 -10.64 -14.80
CA ILE A 160 -10.14 -9.26 -15.32
C ILE A 160 -11.08 -8.37 -14.50
N PHE A 161 -12.28 -8.88 -14.18
CA PHE A 161 -13.28 -8.13 -13.44
C PHE A 161 -12.78 -7.77 -12.04
N ASP A 162 -12.17 -8.73 -11.35
CA ASP A 162 -11.61 -8.55 -10.01
C ASP A 162 -10.43 -7.60 -9.98
N ASN A 163 -9.58 -7.67 -11.00
CA ASN A 163 -8.47 -6.75 -11.09
C ASN A 163 -8.92 -5.31 -11.40
N ILE A 164 -9.92 -5.09 -12.25
CA ILE A 164 -10.48 -3.75 -12.48
C ILE A 164 -11.01 -3.15 -11.18
N ILE A 165 -11.75 -3.96 -10.42
CA ILE A 165 -12.30 -3.59 -9.13
C ILE A 165 -11.19 -3.26 -8.12
N GLN A 166 -10.14 -4.08 -8.07
CA GLN A 166 -8.94 -3.84 -7.26
C GLN A 166 -8.26 -2.51 -7.65
N ILE A 167 -8.10 -2.23 -8.94
CA ILE A 167 -7.50 -0.99 -9.44
C ILE A 167 -8.31 0.22 -8.98
N ILE A 168 -9.63 0.21 -9.11
CA ILE A 168 -10.50 1.32 -8.67
C ILE A 168 -10.31 1.59 -7.18
N TYR A 169 -10.31 0.53 -6.37
CA TYR A 169 -10.10 0.63 -4.93
C TYR A 169 -8.69 1.14 -4.59
N ALA A 170 -7.67 0.61 -5.25
CA ALA A 170 -6.27 1.01 -5.06
C ALA A 170 -6.05 2.48 -5.44
N VAL A 171 -6.69 3.00 -6.50
CA VAL A 171 -6.66 4.43 -6.83
C VAL A 171 -7.27 5.26 -5.69
N ALA A 172 -8.43 4.87 -5.16
CA ALA A 172 -9.09 5.59 -4.07
C ALA A 172 -8.24 5.60 -2.79
N VAL A 173 -7.66 4.46 -2.43
CA VAL A 173 -6.67 4.36 -1.34
C VAL A 173 -5.43 5.21 -1.65
N GLY A 174 -4.98 5.23 -2.90
CA GLY A 174 -3.93 6.09 -3.43
C GLY A 174 -4.13 7.57 -3.07
N PHE A 175 -5.32 8.10 -3.37
CA PHE A 175 -5.70 9.46 -2.99
C PHE A 175 -5.77 9.65 -1.48
N MET A 176 -6.39 8.72 -0.75
CA MET A 176 -6.49 8.82 0.71
C MET A 176 -5.12 8.95 1.37
N LEU A 177 -4.19 8.05 1.04
CA LEU A 177 -2.87 8.00 1.66
C LEU A 177 -2.03 9.23 1.30
N VAL A 178 -2.03 9.68 0.04
CA VAL A 178 -1.25 10.88 -0.31
C VAL A 178 -1.77 12.14 0.38
N ILE A 179 -3.10 12.24 0.58
CA ILE A 179 -3.69 13.33 1.37
C ILE A 179 -3.25 13.23 2.83
N ILE A 180 -3.26 12.05 3.45
CA ILE A 180 -2.76 11.87 4.81
C ILE A 180 -1.30 12.33 4.92
N VAL A 181 -0.45 11.98 3.95
CA VAL A 181 0.96 12.43 3.92
C VAL A 181 1.06 13.95 3.81
N ILE A 182 0.25 14.59 2.96
CA ILE A 182 0.20 16.06 2.83
C ILE A 182 -0.23 16.73 4.14
N LYS A 183 -1.19 16.16 4.86
CA LYS A 183 -1.71 16.72 6.11
C LYS A 183 -0.79 16.49 7.32
N THR A 184 -0.05 15.37 7.31
CA THR A 184 0.70 14.91 8.49
C THR A 184 2.21 15.06 8.35
N GLY A 185 2.72 15.19 7.12
CA GLY A 185 4.15 15.09 6.83
C GLY A 185 4.76 13.70 7.04
N SER A 186 3.94 12.68 7.31
CA SER A 186 4.40 11.37 7.77
C SER A 186 3.86 10.22 6.93
N LEU A 187 4.73 9.27 6.60
CA LEU A 187 4.39 8.00 5.98
C LEU A 187 3.99 6.93 7.01
N ILE A 188 4.23 7.14 8.31
CA ILE A 188 4.18 6.05 9.30
C ILE A 188 2.78 5.41 9.37
N SER A 189 1.73 6.22 9.46
CA SER A 189 0.35 5.70 9.47
C SER A 189 -0.03 5.03 8.15
N CYS A 190 0.47 5.54 7.02
CA CYS A 190 0.25 4.96 5.70
C CYS A 190 0.93 3.59 5.57
N ILE A 191 2.18 3.46 6.02
CA ILE A 191 2.94 2.21 6.02
C ILE A 191 2.21 1.16 6.86
N ILE A 192 1.81 1.53 8.07
CA ILE A 192 1.08 0.62 8.98
C ILE A 192 -0.24 0.20 8.34
N PHE A 193 -1.03 1.17 7.85
CA PHE A 193 -2.32 0.90 7.21
C PHE A 193 -2.14 -0.07 6.04
N HIS A 194 -1.20 0.22 5.16
CA HIS A 194 -1.01 -0.53 3.94
C HIS A 194 -0.53 -1.96 4.22
N SER A 195 0.44 -2.09 5.13
CA SER A 195 0.93 -3.40 5.60
C SER A 195 -0.20 -4.25 6.19
N LEU A 196 -1.04 -3.66 7.05
CA LEU A 196 -2.21 -4.33 7.62
C LEU A 196 -3.23 -4.69 6.56
N ASN A 197 -3.50 -3.79 5.62
CA ASN A 197 -4.46 -3.98 4.54
C ASN A 197 -4.09 -5.17 3.65
N ASN A 198 -2.82 -5.30 3.30
CA ASN A 198 -2.36 -6.39 2.44
C ASN A 198 -2.31 -7.71 3.22
N MET A 199 -1.72 -7.69 4.43
CA MET A 199 -1.64 -8.86 5.28
C MET A 199 -3.03 -9.44 5.61
N LEU A 200 -4.00 -8.61 5.96
CA LEU A 200 -5.33 -9.07 6.37
C LEU A 200 -6.22 -9.45 5.19
N ALA A 201 -5.96 -8.92 3.99
CA ALA A 201 -6.72 -9.30 2.80
C ALA A 201 -6.60 -10.80 2.51
N ASP A 202 -5.40 -11.37 2.68
CA ASP A 202 -5.13 -12.77 2.32
C ASP A 202 -5.46 -13.76 3.45
N PHE A 203 -5.61 -13.28 4.69
CA PHE A 203 -6.02 -14.13 5.83
C PHE A 203 -7.52 -14.09 6.12
N CYS A 204 -8.29 -13.15 5.59
CA CYS A 204 -9.73 -13.05 5.86
C CYS A 204 -10.54 -13.83 4.80
N THR A 205 -11.32 -14.82 5.23
CA THR A 205 -12.10 -15.68 4.33
C THR A 205 -13.47 -15.11 3.98
N GLY A 206 -14.00 -14.19 4.79
CA GLY A 206 -15.33 -13.62 4.58
C GLY A 206 -16.49 -14.61 4.72
N GLU A 207 -16.26 -15.84 5.21
CA GLU A 207 -17.24 -16.94 5.26
C GLU A 207 -18.62 -16.54 5.83
N ARG A 208 -18.64 -15.72 6.88
CA ARG A 208 -19.89 -15.22 7.47
C ARG A 208 -20.64 -14.27 6.52
N LEU A 209 -19.91 -13.45 5.77
CA LEU A 209 -20.50 -12.57 4.76
C LEU A 209 -20.98 -13.35 3.55
N ILE A 210 -20.24 -14.39 3.15
CA ILE A 210 -20.65 -15.32 2.08
C ILE A 210 -21.95 -16.01 2.48
N THR A 211 -22.04 -16.53 3.71
CA THR A 211 -23.25 -17.16 4.25
C THR A 211 -24.44 -16.20 4.25
N PHE A 212 -24.22 -14.94 4.63
CA PHE A 212 -25.27 -13.92 4.67
C PHE A 212 -25.75 -13.49 3.26
N THR A 213 -24.82 -13.35 2.32
CA THR A 213 -25.12 -12.87 0.96
C THR A 213 -25.51 -13.98 -0.02
N GLY A 214 -25.24 -15.25 0.33
CA GLY A 214 -25.49 -16.43 -0.49
C GLY A 214 -24.55 -16.59 -1.69
N SER A 215 -23.50 -15.76 -1.80
CA SER A 215 -22.55 -15.79 -2.92
C SER A 215 -21.22 -15.14 -2.54
N GLU A 216 -20.12 -15.81 -2.87
CA GLU A 216 -18.75 -15.28 -2.70
C GLU A 216 -18.57 -13.96 -3.44
N LYS A 217 -18.98 -13.92 -4.70
CA LYS A 217 -18.93 -12.72 -5.53
C LYS A 217 -19.67 -11.54 -4.91
N THR A 218 -20.86 -11.80 -4.37
CA THR A 218 -21.67 -10.76 -3.73
C THR A 218 -21.00 -10.27 -2.44
N ALA A 219 -20.45 -11.19 -1.63
CA ALA A 219 -19.71 -10.84 -0.42
C ALA A 219 -18.50 -9.95 -0.72
N GLU A 220 -17.70 -10.28 -1.73
CA GLU A 220 -16.56 -9.48 -2.17
C GLU A 220 -16.97 -8.06 -2.57
N ILE A 221 -17.99 -7.94 -3.43
CA ILE A 221 -18.50 -6.64 -3.91
C ILE A 221 -19.02 -5.81 -2.74
N VAL A 222 -19.79 -6.42 -1.82
CA VAL A 222 -20.31 -5.74 -0.63
C VAL A 222 -19.16 -5.26 0.26
N MET A 223 -18.19 -6.14 0.56
CA MET A 223 -17.04 -5.82 1.40
C MET A 223 -16.24 -4.65 0.81
N LEU A 224 -16.00 -4.70 -0.49
CA LEU A 224 -15.29 -3.65 -1.18
C LEU A 224 -16.07 -2.33 -1.18
N ALA A 225 -17.38 -2.36 -1.48
CA ALA A 225 -18.20 -1.17 -1.50
C ALA A 225 -18.17 -0.47 -0.13
N VAL A 226 -18.29 -1.22 0.97
CA VAL A 226 -18.17 -0.70 2.34
C VAL A 226 -16.81 -0.05 2.55
N ARG A 227 -15.71 -0.74 2.21
CA ARG A 227 -14.35 -0.21 2.37
C ARG A 227 -14.12 1.03 1.51
N LEU A 228 -14.60 1.04 0.27
CA LEU A 228 -14.49 2.17 -0.65
C LEU A 228 -15.26 3.39 -0.11
N LEU A 229 -16.46 3.19 0.43
CA LEU A 229 -17.23 4.27 1.06
C LEU A 229 -16.48 4.88 2.26
N ILE A 230 -15.85 4.06 3.11
CA ILE A 230 -15.04 4.55 4.22
C ILE A 230 -13.82 5.33 3.71
N VAL A 231 -13.12 4.81 2.71
CA VAL A 231 -11.97 5.48 2.06
C VAL A 231 -12.38 6.85 1.53
N LEU A 232 -13.47 6.93 0.77
CA LEU A 232 -13.95 8.18 0.18
C LEU A 232 -14.40 9.17 1.24
N ALA A 233 -15.19 8.72 2.22
CA ALA A 233 -15.67 9.57 3.32
C ALA A 233 -14.50 10.13 4.15
N TYR A 234 -13.53 9.28 4.49
CA TYR A 234 -12.36 9.71 5.25
C TYR A 234 -11.46 10.65 4.44
N THR A 235 -11.27 10.39 3.15
CA THR A 235 -10.51 11.29 2.26
C THR A 235 -11.13 12.68 2.20
N LEU A 236 -12.46 12.76 2.05
CA LEU A 236 -13.19 14.03 2.05
C LEU A 236 -13.07 14.76 3.40
N TYR A 237 -13.23 14.03 4.51
CA TYR A 237 -13.06 14.58 5.84
C TYR A 237 -11.66 15.18 6.02
N VAL A 238 -10.61 14.39 5.77
CA VAL A 238 -9.21 14.83 5.96
C VAL A 238 -8.90 16.01 5.05
N SER A 239 -9.33 15.96 3.78
CA SER A 239 -9.09 17.04 2.80
C SER A 239 -9.70 18.37 3.22
N GLY A 240 -10.92 18.36 3.76
CA GLY A 240 -11.68 19.57 4.09
C GLY A 240 -11.51 20.10 5.51
N LYS A 241 -11.08 19.27 6.47
CA LYS A 241 -11.04 19.63 7.90
C LYS A 241 -9.64 19.72 8.49
N VAL A 242 -8.67 19.00 7.95
CA VAL A 242 -7.30 19.00 8.46
C VAL A 242 -6.47 20.00 7.64
N PRO A 243 -5.74 20.93 8.28
CA PRO A 243 -4.84 21.82 7.54
C PRO A 243 -3.68 21.04 6.93
N ASP A 244 -3.15 21.53 5.81
CA ASP A 244 -1.91 20.98 5.24
C ASP A 244 -0.75 21.19 6.23
N GLU A 245 0.23 20.29 6.21
CA GLU A 245 1.51 20.56 6.86
C GLU A 245 2.16 21.78 6.19
N THR A 246 2.59 22.76 7.01
CA THR A 246 3.30 23.98 6.61
C THR A 246 4.81 23.76 6.54
#